data_AF-A0A9D6UDN9-F1
#
_entry.id   AF-A0A9D6UDN9-F1
#
_cell.length_a   1.000
_cell.length_b   1.000
_cell.length_c   1.000
_cell.angle_alpha   90.00
_cell.angle_beta   90.00
_cell.angle_gamma   90.00
#
_symmetry.space_group_name_H-M   'P 1'
#
loop_
_entity.id
_entity.type
_entity.pdbx_description
1 polymer ?
#
loop_
_entity_poly.entity_id
_entity_poly.type
_entity_poly.pdbx_seq_one_letter_code
_entity_poly.pdbx_strand_id
1 'polypeptide(L)' 'MSQKPINYLRLSTLVAVAILVGTELIGASWAAGWALGGLFQLDPLISRSLEIIFSLAGLIGLYFFMRTAIRNEPIRG' A
#
# COMPACT_ATOMS: atom_id res chain seq x y z
N MET A 1 21.62 -11.51 24.20
CA MET A 1 20.49 -10.56 24.21
C MET A 1 19.20 -11.36 24.14
N SER A 2 18.38 -11.35 25.20
CA SER A 2 17.10 -12.08 25.20
C SER A 2 16.12 -11.37 24.27
N GLN A 3 15.69 -12.02 23.18
CA GLN A 3 14.67 -11.48 22.28
C GLN A 3 13.36 -11.37 23.04
N LYS A 4 12.78 -10.16 23.14
CA LYS A 4 11.49 -9.97 23.80
C LYS A 4 10.39 -10.72 23.03
N PRO A 5 9.40 -11.29 23.74
CA PRO A 5 8.34 -12.08 23.11
C PRO A 5 7.53 -11.24 22.11
N ILE A 6 6.97 -11.90 21.10
CA ILE A 6 6.11 -11.27 20.09
C ILE A 6 4.79 -10.86 20.76
N ASN A 7 4.35 -9.63 20.52
CA ASN A 7 3.04 -9.17 20.94
C ASN A 7 2.02 -9.44 19.83
N TYR A 8 1.24 -10.50 19.98
CA TYR A 8 0.24 -10.93 18.99
C TYR A 8 -0.87 -9.92 18.74
N LEU A 9 -1.23 -9.11 19.74
CA LEU A 9 -2.25 -8.06 19.58
C LEU A 9 -1.75 -6.98 18.62
N ARG A 10 -0.53 -6.48 18.83
CA ARG A 10 0.10 -5.51 17.92
C ARG A 10 0.30 -6.07 16.52
N LEU A 11 0.68 -7.35 16.43
CA LEU A 11 0.77 -8.02 15.14
C LEU A 11 -0.58 -8.03 14.41
N SER A 12 -1.68 -8.37 15.11
CA SER A 12 -3.01 -8.37 14.50
C SER A 12 -3.47 -6.98 14.07
N THR A 13 -3.16 -5.94 14.84
CA THR A 13 -3.46 -4.55 14.49
C THR A 13 -2.71 -4.12 13.23
N LEU A 14 -1.41 -4.40 13.14
CA LEU A 14 -0.62 -4.12 11.94
C LEU A 14 -1.14 -4.87 10.71
N VAL A 15 -1.55 -6.12 10.85
CA VAL A 15 -2.14 -6.91 9.75
C VAL A 15 -3.47 -6.32 9.32
N ALA A 16 -4.35 -5.96 10.25
CA ALA A 16 -5.64 -5.34 9.95
C ALA A 16 -5.46 -4.02 9.20
N VAL A 17 -4.54 -3.16 9.67
CA VAL A 17 -4.26 -1.88 9.02
C VAL A 17 -3.62 -2.06 7.65
N ALA A 18 -2.75 -3.07 7.48
CA ALA A 18 -2.14 -3.39 6.19
C ALA A 18 -3.19 -3.81 5.16
N ILE A 19 -4.19 -4.60 5.57
CA ILE A 19 -5.28 -5.04 4.70
C ILE A 19 -6.19 -3.87 4.34
N LEU A 20 -6.67 -3.12 5.35
CA LEU A 20 -7.58 -2.00 5.15
C LEU A 20 -6.94 -0.94 4.24
N VAL A 21 -5.85 -0.32 4.73
CA VAL A 21 -5.20 0.79 4.03
C VAL A 21 -4.51 0.33 2.76
N GLY A 22 -3.92 -0.87 2.76
CA GLY A 22 -3.24 -1.40 1.57
C GLY A 22 -4.19 -1.65 0.40
N THR A 23 -5.35 -2.24 0.67
CA THR A 23 -6.35 -2.47 -0.38
C THR A 23 -6.89 -1.16 -0.93
N GLU A 24 -7.21 -0.20 -0.04
CA GLU A 24 -7.72 1.11 -0.44
C GLU A 24 -6.69 1.90 -1.25
N LEU A 25 -5.45 1.99 -0.78
CA LEU A 25 -4.41 2.81 -1.42
C LEU A 25 -3.99 2.24 -2.77
N ILE A 26 -3.74 0.92 -2.86
CA ILE A 26 -3.35 0.29 -4.12
C ILE A 26 -4.53 0.32 -5.10
N GLY A 27 -5.73 -0.04 -4.64
CA GLY A 27 -6.94 -0.05 -5.46
C GLY A 27 -7.29 1.32 -6.02
N ALA A 28 -7.28 2.37 -5.18
CA ALA A 28 -7.54 3.74 -5.61
C ALA A 28 -6.48 4.24 -6.59
N SER A 29 -5.21 3.92 -6.35
CA SER A 29 -4.13 4.32 -7.26
C SER A 29 -4.26 3.64 -8.62
N TRP A 30 -4.51 2.33 -8.66
CA TRP A 30 -4.76 1.60 -9.91
C TRP A 30 -5.97 2.20 -10.66
N ALA A 31 -7.09 2.39 -9.96
CA ALA A 31 -8.31 2.95 -10.53
C ALA A 31 -8.09 4.36 -11.10
N ALA A 32 -7.25 5.18 -10.45
CA ALA A 32 -6.87 6.49 -10.97
C ALA A 32 -6.10 6.38 -12.30
N GLY A 33 -5.14 5.45 -12.40
CA GLY A 33 -4.41 5.20 -13.66
C GLY A 33 -5.33 4.77 -14.80
N TRP A 34 -6.26 3.84 -14.52
CA TRP A 34 -7.29 3.40 -15.47
C TRP A 34 -8.21 4.55 -15.89
N ALA A 35 -8.69 5.35 -14.93
CA ALA A 35 -9.58 6.47 -15.20
C ALA A 35 -8.91 7.53 -16.08
N LEU A 36 -7.64 7.84 -15.84
CA LEU A 36 -6.88 8.78 -16.69
C LEU A 36 -6.72 8.24 -18.12
N GLY A 37 -6.42 6.95 -18.29
CA GLY A 37 -6.37 6.32 -19.60
C GLY A 37 -7.68 6.47 -20.39
N GLY A 38 -8.80 6.21 -19.72
CA GLY A 38 -10.13 6.32 -20.33
C GLY A 38 -10.57 7.76 -20.63
N LEU A 39 -10.34 8.69 -19.70
CA LEU A 39 -10.75 10.10 -19.84
C LEU A 39 -10.03 10.81 -21.00
N PHE A 40 -8.76 10.49 -21.21
CA PHE A 40 -7.96 11.08 -22.29
C PHE A 40 -7.95 10.25 -23.58
N GLN A 41 -8.69 9.13 -23.63
CA GLN A 41 -8.73 8.20 -24.77
C GLN A 41 -7.32 7.82 -25.27
N LEU A 42 -6.41 7.57 -24.33
CA LEU A 42 -5.00 7.31 -24.64
C LEU A 42 -4.83 5.95 -25.30
N ASP A 43 -3.79 5.84 -26.12
CA ASP A 43 -3.37 4.56 -26.71
C ASP A 43 -3.21 3.48 -25.61
N PRO A 44 -3.57 2.21 -25.88
CA PRO A 44 -3.48 1.14 -24.88
C PRO A 44 -2.11 1.02 -24.21
N LEU A 45 -1.01 1.27 -24.93
CA LEU A 45 0.34 1.23 -24.35
C LEU A 45 0.54 2.32 -23.29
N ILE A 46 0.07 3.53 -23.57
CA ILE A 46 0.20 4.68 -22.66
C ILE A 46 -0.73 4.51 -21.46
N SER A 47 -1.99 4.12 -21.70
CA SER A 47 -2.97 3.83 -20.64
C SER A 47 -2.44 2.78 -19.67
N ARG A 48 -1.90 1.66 -20.18
CA ARG A 48 -1.35 0.60 -19.34
C ARG A 48 -0.10 1.04 -18.58
N SER A 49 0.73 1.88 -19.19
CA SER A 49 1.88 2.47 -18.54
C SER A 49 1.46 3.36 -17.36
N LEU A 50 0.40 4.16 -17.51
CA LEU A 50 -0.15 4.97 -16.43
C LEU A 50 -0.71 4.10 -15.30
N GLU A 51 -1.48 3.05 -15.62
CA GLU A 51 -1.95 2.08 -14.61
C GLU A 51 -0.78 1.52 -13.78
N ILE A 52 0.31 1.11 -14.43
CA ILE A 52 1.52 0.60 -13.75
C ILE A 52 2.17 1.67 -12.89
N ILE A 53 2.38 2.89 -13.42
CA ILE A 53 3.03 3.99 -12.70
C ILE A 53 2.22 4.36 -11.45
N PHE A 54 0.90 4.52 -11.58
CA PHE A 54 0.05 4.85 -10.43
C PHE A 54 0.01 3.69 -9.42
N SER A 55 -0.05 2.44 -9.87
CA SER A 55 -0.02 1.29 -8.98
C SER A 55 1.29 1.19 -8.19
N LEU A 56 2.43 1.46 -8.85
CA LEU A 56 3.73 1.55 -8.20
C LEU A 56 3.77 2.70 -7.18
N ALA A 57 3.20 3.86 -7.51
CA ALA A 57 3.08 4.97 -6.56
C ALA A 57 2.26 4.57 -5.31
N GLY A 58 1.14 3.86 -5.50
CA GLY A 58 0.33 3.30 -4.41
C GLY A 58 1.12 2.32 -3.53
N LEU A 59 1.89 1.42 -4.14
CA LEU A 59 2.76 0.47 -3.42
C LEU A 59 3.86 1.17 -2.62
N ILE A 60 4.49 2.20 -3.21
CA ILE A 60 5.51 3.01 -2.54
C ILE A 60 4.91 3.75 -1.35
N GLY A 61 3.73 4.36 -1.53
CA GLY A 61 2.99 5.01 -0.46
C GLY A 61 2.67 4.03 0.68
N LEU A 62 2.17 2.84 0.35
CA LEU A 62 1.88 1.79 1.32
C LEU A 62 3.13 1.35 2.07
N TYR A 63 4.27 1.20 1.38
CA TYR A 63 5.53 0.84 2.00
C TYR A 63 5.96 1.86 3.07
N PHE A 64 5.90 3.16 2.76
CA PHE A 64 6.25 4.21 3.73
C PHE A 64 5.24 4.29 4.89
N PHE A 65 3.97 4.11 4.60
CA PHE A 65 2.91 4.04 5.61
C PHE A 65 3.16 2.86 6.58
N MET A 66 3.36 1.66 6.05
CA MET A 66 3.64 0.46 6.86
C MET A 66 4.93 0.57 7.65
N ARG A 67 5.98 1.16 7.06
CA ARG A 67 7.22 1.44 7.77
C ARG A 67 6.98 2.35 8.98
N THR A 68 6.11 3.33 8.84
CA THR A 68 5.73 4.24 9.94
C THR A 68 4.87 3.54 10.99
N ALA A 69 3.89 2.73 10.55
CA ALA A 69 3.04 1.94 11.43
C ALA A 69 3.86 0.98 12.32
N ILE A 70 4.78 0.22 11.72
CA ILE A 70 5.65 -0.72 12.45
C ILE A 70 6.57 0.01 13.44
N ARG A 71 7.04 1.22 13.10
CA ARG A 71 7.88 2.03 13.99
C ARG A 71 7.11 2.52 15.22
N ASN A 72 5.84 2.88 15.04
CA ASN A 72 4.99 3.37 16.13
C ASN A 72 4.38 2.22 16.95
N GLU A 73 4.17 1.06 16.34
CA GLU A 73 3.63 -0.13 16.99
C GLU A 73 4.57 -1.34 16.86
N PRO A 74 5.65 -1.41 17.65
CA PRO A 74 6.65 -2.45 17.51
C PRO A 74 6.09 -3.82 17.90
N ILE A 75 6.28 -4.78 16.99
CA ILE A 75 5.83 -6.19 17.08
C ILE A 75 6.50 -6.93 18.25
N ARG A 76 7.72 -6.51 18.60
CA ARG A 76 8.48 -7.00 19.75
C ARG A 76 8.69 -5.84 20.71
N GLY A 77 8.34 -6.09 21.97
CA GLY A 77 8.51 -5.13 23.06
C GLY A 77 9.96 -4.85 23.39
#